data_AF-A0A9E3U6U3-F1
#
_entry.id   AF-A0A9E3U6U3-F1
#
_cell.length_a   1.000
_cell.length_b   1.000
_cell.length_c   1.000
_cell.angle_alpha   90.00
_cell.angle_beta   90.00
_cell.angle_gamma   90.00
#
_symmetry.space_group_name_H-M   'P 1'
#
loop_
_entity.id
_entity.type
_entity.pdbx_description
1 polymer ?
#
loop_
_entity_poly.entity_id
_entity_poly.type
_entity_poly.pdbx_seq_one_letter_code
_entity_poly.pdbx_strand_id
1 'polypeptide(L)'
;MNIDRERLRADIDALARDCRAVKDILGTTWTRPMADEQRKLVRLRRRVTELHVLVARLRGKHHVTRAWTEQERETWHAAIAERVAKDYTSTAAASAGEEAR
;
A
#
# COMPACT_ATOMS: atom_id res chain seq x y z
N MET A 1 -5.37 6.22 15.70
CA MET A 1 -5.92 5.74 14.42
C MET A 1 -6.06 4.24 14.50
N ASN A 2 -7.29 3.71 14.47
CA ASN A 2 -7.51 2.27 14.45
C ASN A 2 -7.44 1.79 12.99
N ILE A 3 -6.41 1.01 12.66
CA ILE A 3 -6.17 0.51 11.31
C ILE A 3 -6.42 -0.98 11.27
N ASP A 4 -7.20 -1.41 10.28
CA ASP A 4 -7.39 -2.81 9.96
C ASP A 4 -6.10 -3.39 9.36
N ARG A 5 -5.28 -3.96 10.25
CA ARG A 5 -3.97 -4.51 9.88
C ARG A 5 -4.09 -5.80 9.07
N GLU A 6 -5.16 -6.57 9.27
CA GLU A 6 -5.38 -7.82 8.56
C GLU A 6 -5.73 -7.53 7.10
N ARG A 7 -6.66 -6.61 6.87
CA ARG A 7 -7.02 -6.16 5.53
C ARG A 7 -5.84 -5.50 4.82
N LEU A 8 -5.07 -4.66 5.52
CA LEU A 8 -3.85 -4.06 4.98
C LEU A 8 -2.84 -5.12 4.52
N ARG A 9 -2.63 -6.18 5.32
CA ARG A 9 -1.74 -7.27 4.96
C ARG A 9 -2.25 -8.06 3.75
N ALA A 10 -3.54 -8.40 3.74
CA ALA A 10 -4.16 -9.12 2.62
C ALA A 10 -4.02 -8.36 1.30
N ASP A 11 -4.21 -7.04 1.31
CA ASP A 11 -4.05 -6.19 0.13
C ASP A 11 -2.60 -6.13 -0.36
N ILE A 12 -1.63 -6.04 0.57
CA ILE A 12 -0.20 -6.11 0.21
C ILE A 12 0.12 -7.43 -0.49
N ASP A 13 -0.35 -8.56 0.07
CA ASP A 13 -0.11 -9.88 -0.50
C ASP A 13 -0.77 -10.04 -1.87
N ALA A 14 -1.99 -9.50 -2.05
CA ALA A 14 -2.67 -9.47 -3.35
C ALA A 14 -1.89 -8.67 -4.40
N LEU A 15 -1.48 -7.45 -4.05
CA LEU A 15 -0.70 -6.60 -4.96
C LEU A 15 0.68 -7.20 -5.28
N ALA A 16 1.29 -7.93 -4.35
CA ALA A 16 2.55 -8.64 -4.59
C ALA A 16 2.37 -9.77 -5.62
N ARG A 17 1.27 -10.54 -5.53
CA ARG A 17 0.91 -11.54 -6.54
C ARG A 17 0.66 -10.89 -7.90
N ASP A 18 -0.07 -9.79 -7.95
CA ASP A 18 -0.32 -9.06 -9.20
C ASP A 18 0.96 -8.51 -9.82
N CYS A 19 1.87 -7.96 -9.01
CA CYS A 19 3.18 -7.52 -9.48
C CYS A 19 3.96 -8.68 -10.11
N ARG A 20 3.94 -9.86 -9.49
CA ARG A 20 4.61 -11.05 -10.01
C ARG A 20 4.00 -11.48 -11.35
N ALA A 21 2.67 -11.60 -11.41
CA ALA A 21 1.98 -11.97 -12.64
C ALA A 21 2.29 -11.03 -13.81
N VAL A 22 2.32 -9.71 -13.58
CA VAL A 22 2.67 -8.74 -14.63
C VAL A 22 4.14 -8.85 -15.02
N LYS A 23 5.05 -9.09 -14.07
CA LYS A 23 6.46 -9.34 -14.39
C LYS A 23 6.65 -10.61 -15.22
N ASP A 24 5.90 -11.66 -14.92
CA ASP A 24 5.96 -12.92 -15.66
C ASP A 24 5.54 -12.69 -17.12
N ILE A 25 4.47 -11.92 -17.37
CA ILE A 25 4.06 -11.50 -18.73
C ILE A 25 5.16 -10.67 -19.41
N LEU A 26 5.71 -9.67 -18.71
CA LEU A 26 6.76 -8.81 -19.27
C LEU A 26 8.06 -9.57 -19.56
N GLY A 27 8.29 -10.69 -18.86
CA GLY A 27 9.45 -11.56 -19.01
C GLY A 27 9.33 -12.56 -20.17
N THR A 28 8.18 -12.67 -20.85
CA THR A 28 8.04 -13.53 -22.04
C THR A 28 8.62 -12.86 -23.28
N THR A 29 8.74 -13.61 -24.39
CA THR A 29 8.95 -13.02 -25.71
C THR A 29 7.78 -12.11 -26.06
N TRP A 30 8.05 -10.88 -26.50
CA TRP A 30 7.01 -9.91 -26.83
C TRP A 30 6.46 -10.17 -28.22
N THR A 31 5.20 -10.57 -28.28
CA THR A 31 4.45 -10.77 -29.54
C THR A 31 3.51 -9.61 -29.85
N ARG A 32 3.47 -8.61 -28.97
CA ARG A 32 2.63 -7.40 -29.05
C ARG A 32 3.29 -6.26 -28.26
N PRO A 33 2.83 -5.00 -28.41
CA PRO A 33 3.26 -3.92 -27.53
C PRO A 33 2.95 -4.23 -26.06
N MET A 34 3.93 -3.96 -25.18
CA MET A 34 3.86 -4.24 -23.73
C MET A 34 3.75 -2.97 -22.86
N ALA A 35 3.45 -1.83 -23.47
CA ALA A 35 3.40 -0.54 -22.78
C ALA A 35 2.34 -0.53 -21.67
N ASP A 36 1.21 -1.22 -21.87
CA ASP A 36 0.13 -1.26 -20.88
C ASP A 36 0.48 -2.13 -19.67
N GLU A 37 1.19 -3.24 -19.88
CA GLU A 37 1.73 -4.09 -18.83
C GLU A 37 2.77 -3.34 -18.00
N GLN A 38 3.65 -2.57 -18.66
CA GLN A 38 4.64 -1.73 -17.98
C GLN A 38 3.95 -0.66 -17.12
N ARG A 39 2.95 0.05 -17.68
CA ARG A 39 2.16 1.04 -16.92
C ARG A 39 1.42 0.40 -15.76
N LYS A 40 0.86 -0.80 -15.96
CA LYS A 40 0.21 -1.59 -14.91
C LYS A 40 1.20 -1.91 -13.79
N LEU A 41 2.40 -2.41 -14.13
CA LEU A 41 3.44 -2.70 -13.14
C LEU A 41 3.84 -1.47 -12.33
N VAL A 42 4.00 -0.31 -12.98
CA VAL A 42 4.34 0.96 -12.29
C VAL A 42 3.24 1.33 -11.29
N ARG A 43 1.96 1.26 -11.67
CA ARG A 43 0.82 1.55 -10.79
C ARG A 43 0.78 0.60 -9.60
N LEU A 44 0.94 -0.71 -9.84
CA LEU A 44 0.96 -1.73 -8.79
C LEU A 44 2.11 -1.49 -7.81
N ARG A 45 3.34 -1.29 -8.32
CA ARG A 45 4.52 -1.01 -7.47
C ARG A 45 4.33 0.25 -6.64
N ARG A 46 3.78 1.32 -7.23
CA ARG A 46 3.48 2.54 -6.49
C ARG A 46 2.52 2.26 -5.33
N ARG A 47 1.43 1.53 -5.57
CA ARG A 47 0.46 1.19 -4.52
C ARG A 47 1.11 0.32 -3.43
N VAL A 48 1.91 -0.67 -3.79
CA VAL A 48 2.66 -1.50 -2.83
C VAL A 48 3.57 -0.65 -1.95
N THR A 49 4.31 0.30 -2.54
CA THR A 49 5.17 1.23 -1.78
C THR A 49 4.34 2.08 -0.83
N GLU A 50 3.20 2.62 -1.27
CA GLU A 50 2.30 3.42 -0.43
C GLU A 50 1.77 2.61 0.77
N LEU A 51 1.40 1.33 0.59
CA LEU A 51 0.98 0.47 1.70
C LEU A 51 2.14 0.16 2.67
N HIS A 52 3.34 -0.09 2.15
CA HIS A 52 4.52 -0.32 3.01
C HIS A 52 4.95 0.94 3.76
N VAL A 53 4.73 2.14 3.20
CA VAL A 53 4.91 3.41 3.91
C VAL A 53 3.98 3.47 5.13
N LEU A 54 2.70 3.10 4.97
CA LEU A 54 1.77 3.03 6.10
C LEU A 54 2.24 2.00 7.14
N VAL A 55 2.61 0.79 6.72
CA VAL A 55 3.11 -0.26 7.63
C VAL A 55 4.35 0.18 8.40
N ALA A 56 5.33 0.79 7.73
CA ALA A 56 6.55 1.27 8.37
C ALA A 56 6.24 2.39 9.36
N ARG A 57 5.35 3.33 8.98
CA ARG A 57 4.97 4.45 9.85
C ARG A 57 4.20 4.01 11.09
N LEU A 58 3.36 2.99 10.99
CA LEU A 58 2.71 2.33 12.14
C LEU A 58 3.71 1.71 13.12
N ARG A 59 4.96 1.49 12.69
CA ARG A 59 6.09 0.98 13.50
C ARG A 59 7.09 2.08 13.88
N GLY A 60 6.80 3.35 13.59
CA GLY A 60 7.71 4.47 13.83
C GLY A 60 8.94 4.49 12.91
N LYS A 61 8.86 3.89 11.71
CA LYS A 61 9.95 3.79 10.74
C LYS A 61 9.59 4.43 9.40
N HIS A 62 10.60 4.74 8.59
CA HIS A 62 10.45 5.16 7.20
C HIS A 62 10.72 3.97 6.25
N HIS A 63 9.86 3.77 5.26
CA HIS A 63 10.01 2.68 4.29
C HIS A 63 10.99 3.05 3.16
N VAL A 64 10.91 4.29 2.68
CA VAL A 64 11.75 4.78 1.58
C VAL A 64 12.91 5.59 2.14
N THR A 65 14.12 5.09 1.93
CA THR A 65 15.38 5.72 2.36
C THR A 65 16.07 6.36 1.15
N ARG A 66 15.52 7.48 0.68
CA ARG A 66 16.14 8.31 -0.37
C ARG A 66 16.98 9.41 0.28
N ALA A 67 17.92 9.99 -0.48
CA ALA A 67 18.66 11.19 -0.08
C ALA A 67 17.70 12.40 -0.03
N TRP A 68 17.00 12.52 1.09
CA TRP A 68 16.11 13.62 1.46
C TRP A 68 16.61 14.22 2.77
N THR A 69 16.30 15.49 3.00
CA THR A 69 16.36 16.04 4.36
C THR A 69 15.40 15.28 5.27
N GLU A 70 15.64 15.32 6.58
CA GLU A 70 14.74 14.70 7.56
C GLU A 70 13.30 15.22 7.41
N GLN A 71 13.16 16.53 7.22
CA GLN A 71 11.86 17.19 7.09
C GLN A 71 11.11 16.76 5.82
N GLU A 72 11.77 16.70 4.67
CA GLU A 72 11.16 16.22 3.42
C GLU A 72 10.72 14.76 3.55
N ARG A 73 11.58 13.92 4.15
CA ARG A 73 11.28 12.51 4.38
C ARG A 73 10.04 12.36 5.25
N GLU A 74 9.98 13.08 6.36
CA GLU A 74 8.87 13.00 7.29
C GLU A 74 7.57 13.52 6.66
N THR A 75 7.62 14.69 6.01
CA THR A 75 6.47 15.31 5.34
C THR A 75 5.88 14.38 4.29
N TRP A 76 6.74 13.78 3.45
CA TRP A 76 6.29 12.86 2.41
C TRP A 76 5.68 11.58 2.99
N HIS A 77 6.34 10.94 3.97
CA HIS A 77 5.80 9.73 4.60
C HIS A 77 4.49 10.00 5.35
N ALA A 78 4.36 11.16 6.00
CA ALA A 78 3.14 11.61 6.67
C ALA A 78 1.98 11.72 5.68
N ALA A 79 2.18 12.48 4.59
CA ALA A 79 1.15 12.71 3.59
C ALA A 79 0.68 11.40 2.91
N ILE A 80 1.60 10.49 2.60
CA ILE A 80 1.24 9.19 2.02
C ILE A 80 0.47 8.34 3.02
N ALA A 81 0.98 8.20 4.25
CA ALA A 81 0.34 7.36 5.25
C ALA A 81 -1.04 7.88 5.63
N GLU A 82 -1.22 9.20 5.76
CA GLU A 82 -2.53 9.80 6.02
C GLU A 82 -3.52 9.52 4.90
N ARG A 83 -3.11 9.71 3.64
CA ARG A 83 -3.96 9.41 2.48
C ARG A 83 -4.38 7.95 2.44
N VAL A 84 -3.43 7.04 2.59
CA VAL A 84 -3.66 5.58 2.49
C VAL A 84 -4.45 5.06 3.69
N ALA A 85 -4.22 5.59 4.88
CA ALA A 85 -4.90 5.18 6.09
C ALA A 85 -6.42 5.32 6.03
N LYS A 86 -6.93 6.28 5.24
CA LYS A 86 -8.37 6.47 5.02
C LYS A 86 -9.03 5.21 4.49
N ASP A 87 -8.34 4.47 3.63
CA ASP A 87 -8.86 3.21 3.11
C ASP A 87 -9.04 2.20 4.25
N TYR A 88 -8.06 2.09 5.16
CA TYR A 88 -7.95 1.03 6.17
C TYR A 88 -8.44 1.41 7.58
N THR A 89 -9.12 2.53 7.73
CA THR A 89 -9.66 2.94 9.03
C THR A 89 -10.79 1.99 9.42
N SER A 90 -10.66 1.30 10.55
CA SER A 90 -11.69 0.40 11.05
C SER A 90 -12.81 1.20 11.72
N THR A 91 -14.05 1.07 11.23
CA THR A 91 -15.26 1.59 11.89
C THR A 91 -15.74 0.66 13.01
N ALA A 92 -14.82 0.09 13.78
CA ALA A 92 -15.16 -0.79 14.90
C ALA A 92 -15.47 0.05 16.15
N ALA A 93 -16.64 0.72 16.17
CA ALA A 93 -17.17 1.39 17.36
C ALA A 93 -18.72 1.58 17.38
N ALA A 94 -19.50 0.88 16.54
CA ALA A 94 -20.96 1.12 16.44
C ALA A 94 -21.87 -0.06 16.81
N SER A 95 -21.36 -1.24 17.17
CA SER A 95 -22.20 -2.44 17.34
C SER A 95 -21.83 -3.29 18.57
N ALA A 96 -21.71 -2.65 19.74
CA ALA A 96 -21.51 -3.36 21.02
C ALA A 96 -22.42 -2.85 22.14
N GLY A 97 -23.57 -2.26 21.80
CA GLY A 97 -24.50 -1.66 22.78
C GLY A 97 -25.98 -2.01 22.63
N GLU A 98 -26.37 -2.87 21.69
CA GLU A 98 -27.79 -3.13 21.38
C GLU A 98 -28.17 -4.63 21.46
N GLU A 99 -27.52 -5.38 22.36
CA GLU A 99 -27.99 -6.71 22.77
C GLU A 99 -28.01 -6.80 24.30
N ALA A 100 -28.86 -5.97 24.90
CA ALA A 100 -29.32 -6.13 26.27
C ALA A 100 -30.74 -5.58 26.38
N ARG A 101 -31.72 -6.36 25.93
CA ARG A 101 -33.13 -6.25 26.36
C ARG A 101 -33.89 -7.51 25.97
#